data_AF-A0A4C6ZCV5-F1
#
_entry.id   AF-A0A4C6ZCV5-F1
#
_cell.length_a   1.000
_cell.length_b   1.000
_cell.length_c   1.000
_cell.angle_alpha   90.00
_cell.angle_beta   90.00
_cell.angle_gamma   90.00
#
_symmetry.space_group_name_H-M   'P 1'
#
loop_
_entity.id
_entity.type
_entity.pdbx_description
1 polymer ?
#
loop_
_entity_poly.entity_id
_entity_poly.type
_entity_poly.pdbx_seq_one_letter_code
_entity_poly.pdbx_strand_id
1 'polypeptide(L)'
;MKRAPNLKYQPRDKMTEVIIFAGSDAWSHAKEWNEWAGKHIAADDTPPVILGTEQLENLDDMQIIDEGRHYVRVYRAGKIAEKSLTKVATLLAIAGVKEARCYRSFVDREPEDWTPRLVGLKAEAEHGESLVIELPVKKAERKNDERASSLALNQMGASQRGEVLLAHYGGELAINADSDTVHHYNGVVWEPVQDKELQRAMAQIFIDAEISYSQNAIKSAVDTMKLSLPVMGNTARNLIGFSNGVFDTRTGNFREHNKNDWLLIASELPFSPPAEGETLATHAPNFWKWLRRSVAENDARQIAYWRHYSWCWRTGTTGSYSLR
;
A
#
# COMPACT_ATOMS: atom_id res chain seq x y z
N MET A 1 1.12 13.42 16.95
CA MET A 1 1.24 14.64 16.14
C MET A 1 1.07 15.85 17.03
N LYS A 2 2.01 16.81 16.98
CA LYS A 2 1.85 18.10 17.66
C LYS A 2 0.82 18.92 16.88
N ARG A 3 -0.03 19.69 17.57
CA ARG A 3 -0.98 20.59 16.89
C ARG A 3 -0.31 21.93 16.66
N ALA A 4 -0.58 22.53 15.49
CA ALA A 4 -0.14 23.88 15.21
C ALA A 4 -0.72 24.85 16.26
N PRO A 5 0.03 25.91 16.62
CA PRO A 5 -0.47 26.98 17.48
C PRO A 5 -1.85 27.46 17.02
N ASN A 6 -2.74 27.67 17.99
CA ASN A 6 -4.13 28.09 17.80
C ASN A 6 -5.08 27.16 17.05
N LEU A 7 -4.62 25.99 16.58
CA LEU A 7 -5.51 25.02 15.93
C LEU A 7 -6.66 24.57 16.85
N LYS A 8 -6.40 24.44 18.16
CA LYS A 8 -7.41 24.05 19.16
C LYS A 8 -8.53 25.08 19.38
N TYR A 9 -8.32 26.32 18.94
CA TYR A 9 -9.28 27.41 19.07
C TYR A 9 -10.13 27.60 17.82
N GLN A 10 -9.84 26.86 16.74
CA GLN A 10 -10.61 26.93 15.51
C GLN A 10 -12.04 26.40 15.74
N PRO A 11 -13.06 26.99 15.09
CA PRO A 11 -14.44 26.56 15.19
C PRO A 11 -14.58 25.07 14.87
N ARG A 12 -15.43 24.37 15.63
CA ARG A 12 -15.73 22.95 15.39
C ARG A 12 -16.51 22.75 14.08
N ASP A 13 -17.22 23.77 13.63
CA ASP A 13 -17.89 23.78 12.34
C ASP A 13 -16.87 23.71 11.21
N LYS A 14 -17.10 22.78 10.28
CA LYS A 14 -16.22 22.46 9.14
C LYS A 14 -16.47 23.37 7.94
N MET A 15 -17.60 24.09 7.94
CA MET A 15 -17.94 25.11 6.94
C MET A 15 -17.29 26.47 7.26
N THR A 16 -16.83 26.69 8.49
CA THR A 16 -16.15 27.94 8.84
C THR A 16 -14.73 27.96 8.27
N GLU A 17 -14.38 29.06 7.62
CA GLU A 17 -13.06 29.28 7.02
C GLU A 17 -11.97 29.32 8.09
N VAL A 18 -10.86 28.62 7.85
CA VAL A 18 -9.69 28.66 8.75
C VAL A 18 -8.59 29.52 8.15
N ILE A 19 -8.02 30.37 8.99
CA ILE A 19 -6.99 31.32 8.61
C ILE A 19 -5.64 30.87 9.16
N ILE A 20 -4.66 30.74 8.27
CA ILE A 20 -3.31 30.26 8.57
C ILE A 20 -2.29 31.31 8.14
N PHE A 21 -1.42 31.76 9.05
CA PHE A 21 -0.25 32.58 8.70
C PHE A 21 0.99 31.70 8.61
N ALA A 22 1.73 31.78 7.50
CA ALA A 22 2.92 30.96 7.26
C ALA A 22 4.13 31.81 6.84
N GLY A 23 5.22 31.72 7.60
CA GLY A 23 6.50 32.37 7.29
C GLY A 23 7.23 32.95 8.51
N SER A 24 8.36 33.61 8.28
CA SER A 24 9.21 34.17 9.37
C SER A 24 8.48 35.14 10.30
N ASP A 25 7.50 35.86 9.78
CA ASP A 25 6.81 36.93 10.50
C ASP A 25 5.38 36.52 10.88
N ALA A 26 5.08 35.21 10.84
CA ALA A 26 3.74 34.67 11.10
C ALA A 26 3.20 35.04 12.49
N TRP A 27 4.06 35.07 13.51
CA TRP A 27 3.68 35.50 14.87
C TRP A 27 3.29 36.98 14.93
N SER A 28 4.01 37.85 14.22
CA SER A 28 3.72 39.28 14.17
C SER A 28 2.40 39.55 13.44
N HIS A 29 2.16 38.87 12.32
CA HIS A 29 0.92 38.99 11.55
C HIS A 29 -0.29 38.40 12.30
N ALA A 30 -0.10 37.31 13.04
CA ALA A 30 -1.15 36.75 13.90
C ALA A 30 -1.51 37.67 15.07
N LYS A 31 -0.53 38.41 15.60
CA LYS A 31 -0.79 39.45 16.61
C LYS A 31 -1.59 40.61 16.00
N GLU A 32 -1.20 41.09 14.83
CA GLU A 32 -1.93 42.13 14.08
C GLU A 32 -3.36 41.70 13.70
N TRP A 33 -3.56 40.41 13.39
CA TRP A 33 -4.88 39.82 13.19
C TRP A 33 -5.77 39.91 14.42
N ASN A 34 -5.25 39.51 15.58
CA ASN A 34 -6.00 39.56 16.83
C ASN A 34 -6.27 40.99 17.31
N GLU A 35 -5.36 41.92 17.02
CA GLU A 35 -5.45 43.31 17.49
C GLU A 35 -6.33 44.19 16.59
N TRP A 36 -6.34 43.96 15.28
CA TRP A 36 -7.05 44.84 14.34
C TRP A 36 -7.66 44.13 13.13
N ALA A 37 -6.89 43.32 12.39
CA ALA A 37 -7.31 42.86 11.07
C ALA A 37 -8.45 41.82 11.07
N GLY A 38 -8.53 40.93 12.06
CA GLY A 38 -9.59 39.92 12.14
C GLY A 38 -10.98 40.52 12.26
N LYS A 39 -11.15 41.51 13.14
CA LYS A 39 -12.42 42.21 13.35
C LYS A 39 -12.80 43.14 12.20
N HIS A 40 -11.82 43.81 11.57
CA HIS A 40 -12.10 44.85 10.57
C HIS A 40 -12.12 44.34 9.13
N ILE A 41 -11.46 43.21 8.82
CA ILE A 41 -11.36 42.68 7.44
C ILE A 41 -12.23 41.44 7.24
N ALA A 42 -12.30 40.55 8.23
CA ALA A 42 -13.02 39.27 8.11
C ALA A 42 -14.23 39.13 9.05
N ALA A 43 -14.47 40.12 9.92
CA ALA A 43 -15.46 40.04 11.00
C ALA A 43 -15.33 38.76 11.85
N ASP A 44 -14.10 38.26 12.00
CA ASP A 44 -13.77 37.02 12.70
C ASP A 44 -12.88 37.33 13.91
N ASP A 45 -13.23 36.78 15.07
CA ASP A 45 -12.48 36.91 16.34
C ASP A 45 -11.73 35.61 16.69
N THR A 46 -11.69 34.65 15.76
CA THR A 46 -10.97 33.40 15.93
C THR A 46 -9.47 33.64 15.78
N PRO A 47 -8.64 33.20 16.75
CA PRO A 47 -7.20 33.35 16.64
C PRO A 47 -6.67 32.46 15.50
N PRO A 48 -5.87 33.01 14.58
CA PRO A 48 -5.44 32.31 13.38
C PRO A 48 -4.37 31.26 13.71
N VAL A 49 -4.29 30.22 12.89
CA VAL A 49 -3.24 29.19 13.00
C VAL A 49 -1.91 29.77 12.57
N ILE A 50 -0.85 29.51 13.33
CA ILE A 50 0.47 30.12 13.13
C ILE A 50 1.48 29.06 12.72
N LEU A 51 2.09 29.23 11.55
CA LEU A 51 3.19 28.43 11.02
C LEU A 51 4.45 29.32 10.90
N GLY A 52 5.13 29.55 12.03
CA GLY A 52 6.41 30.24 12.07
C GLY A 52 7.57 29.36 11.58
N THR A 53 8.80 29.88 11.62
CA THR A 53 10.01 29.15 11.18
C THR A 53 10.15 27.78 11.82
N GLU A 54 9.98 27.69 13.14
CA GLU A 54 10.06 26.43 13.89
C GLU A 54 8.97 25.42 13.47
N GLN A 55 7.77 25.92 13.18
CA GLN A 55 6.64 25.08 12.75
C GLN A 55 6.83 24.62 11.29
N LEU A 56 7.39 25.48 10.44
CA LEU A 56 7.70 25.17 9.04
C LEU A 56 8.82 24.14 8.90
N GLU A 57 9.76 24.10 9.83
CA GLU A 57 10.80 23.07 9.91
C GLU A 57 10.25 21.71 10.37
N ASN A 58 9.21 21.69 11.20
CA ASN A 58 8.61 20.49 11.79
C ASN A 58 7.22 20.16 11.25
N LEU A 59 6.93 20.50 9.98
CA LEU A 59 5.61 20.27 9.36
C LEU A 59 5.23 18.79 9.28
N ASP A 60 6.22 17.90 9.18
CA ASP A 60 6.00 16.47 8.93
C ASP A 60 5.33 15.76 10.13
N ASP A 61 5.54 16.26 11.35
CA ASP A 61 4.95 15.74 12.60
C ASP A 61 3.85 16.64 13.20
N MET A 62 3.41 17.65 12.42
CA MET A 62 2.50 18.70 12.87
C MET A 62 1.16 18.67 12.14
N GLN A 63 0.09 18.64 12.92
CA GLN A 63 -1.26 18.86 12.40
C GLN A 63 -1.51 20.36 12.26
N ILE A 64 -1.64 20.84 11.02
CA ILE A 64 -1.89 22.26 10.71
C ILE A 64 -3.37 22.61 10.59
N ILE A 65 -4.22 21.61 10.33
CA ILE A 65 -5.66 21.79 10.11
C ILE A 65 -6.44 20.54 10.54
N ASP A 66 -7.73 20.71 10.85
CA ASP A 66 -8.61 19.56 11.10
C ASP A 66 -9.07 18.90 9.79
N GLU A 67 -9.31 17.59 9.85
CA GLU A 67 -9.77 16.81 8.72
C GLU A 67 -11.17 17.26 8.25
N GLY A 68 -11.36 17.31 6.93
CA GLY A 68 -12.65 17.56 6.27
C GLY A 68 -13.12 19.01 6.29
N ARG A 69 -12.23 19.99 6.48
CA ARG A 69 -12.59 21.42 6.40
C ARG A 69 -12.89 21.84 4.96
N HIS A 70 -13.87 22.71 4.77
CA HIS A 70 -14.24 23.14 3.43
C HIS A 70 -13.37 24.28 2.91
N TYR A 71 -13.09 25.30 3.73
CA TYR A 71 -12.44 26.54 3.29
C TYR A 71 -11.20 26.87 4.12
N VAL A 72 -10.10 27.18 3.43
CA VAL A 72 -8.83 27.58 4.07
C VAL A 72 -8.20 28.77 3.39
N ARG A 73 -7.71 29.69 4.21
CA ARG A 73 -6.94 30.85 3.78
C ARG A 73 -5.53 30.79 4.34
N VAL A 74 -4.53 30.84 3.47
CA VAL A 74 -3.12 30.86 3.85
C VAL A 74 -2.52 32.23 3.51
N TYR A 75 -2.07 32.98 4.50
CA TYR A 75 -1.34 34.22 4.32
C TYR A 75 0.17 33.98 4.41
N ARG A 76 0.92 34.47 3.42
CA ARG A 76 2.38 34.48 3.46
C ARG A 76 2.84 35.62 4.36
N ALA A 77 3.50 35.29 5.47
CA ALA A 77 3.96 36.25 6.46
C ALA A 77 5.50 36.31 6.49
N GLY A 78 6.07 37.33 5.84
CA GLY A 78 7.52 37.47 5.73
C GLY A 78 8.16 36.48 4.75
N LYS A 79 9.35 35.98 5.06
CA LYS A 79 10.07 35.04 4.19
C LYS A 79 9.58 33.61 4.42
N ILE A 80 9.24 32.94 3.33
CA ILE A 80 8.88 31.52 3.32
C ILE A 80 9.51 30.83 2.10
N ALA A 81 10.11 29.66 2.32
CA ALA A 81 10.68 28.86 1.23
C ALA A 81 9.55 28.23 0.40
N GLU A 82 9.72 28.17 -0.92
CA GLU A 82 8.74 27.52 -1.82
C GLU A 82 8.51 26.05 -1.44
N LYS A 83 9.58 25.35 -1.03
CA LYS A 83 9.48 23.97 -0.52
C LYS A 83 8.50 23.86 0.65
N SER A 84 8.56 24.79 1.61
CA SER A 84 7.66 24.81 2.77
C SER A 84 6.22 25.16 2.38
N LEU A 85 6.02 26.04 1.39
CA LEU A 85 4.68 26.33 0.85
C LEU A 85 4.06 25.10 0.18
N THR A 86 4.83 24.38 -0.63
CA THR A 86 4.38 23.13 -1.24
C THR A 86 4.02 22.11 -0.16
N LYS A 87 4.83 21.98 0.90
CA LYS A 87 4.50 21.12 2.05
C LYS A 87 3.16 21.50 2.69
N VAL A 88 2.93 22.78 2.96
CA VAL A 88 1.66 23.25 3.52
C VAL A 88 0.50 22.91 2.60
N ALA A 89 0.63 23.16 1.29
CA ALA A 89 -0.40 22.82 0.30
C ALA A 89 -0.72 21.31 0.30
N THR A 90 0.30 20.45 0.34
CA THR A 90 0.12 18.99 0.39
C THR A 90 -0.56 18.55 1.70
N LEU A 91 -0.21 19.14 2.85
CA LEU A 91 -0.89 18.84 4.11
C LEU A 91 -2.37 19.26 4.11
N LEU A 92 -2.71 20.39 3.47
CA LEU A 92 -4.10 20.81 3.28
C LEU A 92 -4.86 19.84 2.37
N ALA A 93 -4.22 19.36 1.30
CA ALA A 93 -4.80 18.39 0.37
C ALA A 93 -5.15 17.07 1.08
N ILE A 94 -4.24 16.57 1.90
CA ILE A 94 -4.40 15.30 2.64
C ILE A 94 -5.44 15.42 3.75
N ALA A 95 -5.53 16.58 4.40
CA ALA A 95 -6.60 16.86 5.34
C ALA A 95 -7.98 16.91 4.67
N GLY A 96 -8.06 16.84 3.34
CA GLY A 96 -9.30 16.79 2.58
C GLY A 96 -9.97 18.15 2.43
N VAL A 97 -9.17 19.23 2.37
CA VAL A 97 -9.67 20.59 2.16
C VAL A 97 -10.26 20.74 0.77
N LYS A 98 -11.48 21.31 0.66
CA LYS A 98 -12.15 21.49 -0.63
C LYS A 98 -11.70 22.74 -1.38
N GLU A 99 -11.52 23.85 -0.69
CA GLU A 99 -11.09 25.12 -1.27
C GLU A 99 -9.97 25.74 -0.43
N ALA A 100 -8.86 26.09 -1.08
CA ALA A 100 -7.74 26.77 -0.44
C ALA A 100 -7.26 27.95 -1.28
N ARG A 101 -7.05 29.09 -0.61
CA ARG A 101 -6.55 30.31 -1.24
C ARG A 101 -5.32 30.83 -0.52
N CYS A 102 -4.28 31.18 -1.28
CA CYS A 102 -3.06 31.76 -0.74
C CYS A 102 -2.97 33.25 -1.05
N TYR A 103 -2.82 34.06 -0.01
CA TYR A 103 -2.71 35.51 -0.08
C TYR A 103 -1.27 35.92 0.21
N ARG A 104 -0.74 36.87 -0.57
CA ARG A 104 0.60 37.42 -0.37
C ARG A 104 0.68 38.42 0.77
N SER A 105 -0.43 39.10 1.08
CA SER A 105 -0.54 40.05 2.20
C SER A 105 -2.01 40.28 2.58
N PHE A 106 -2.26 41.04 3.65
CA PHE A 106 -3.60 41.48 4.05
C PHE A 106 -4.33 42.33 3.01
N VAL A 107 -3.60 43.01 2.13
CA VAL A 107 -4.15 43.94 1.12
C VAL A 107 -4.29 43.27 -0.25
N ASP A 108 -3.94 41.98 -0.33
CA ASP A 108 -3.96 41.23 -1.58
C ASP A 108 -5.41 41.00 -2.06
N ARG A 109 -5.71 41.50 -3.26
CA ARG A 109 -7.03 41.43 -3.89
C ARG A 109 -7.13 40.30 -4.92
N GLU A 110 -6.03 39.65 -5.24
CA GLU A 110 -5.93 38.58 -6.25
C GLU A 110 -5.24 37.36 -5.64
N PRO A 111 -5.92 36.63 -4.73
CA PRO A 111 -5.34 35.46 -4.10
C PRO A 111 -5.06 34.35 -5.12
N GLU A 112 -3.96 33.64 -4.91
CA GLU A 112 -3.63 32.45 -5.69
C GLU A 112 -4.58 31.31 -5.29
N ASP A 113 -5.33 30.78 -6.26
CA ASP A 113 -6.20 29.64 -6.03
C ASP A 113 -5.37 28.35 -5.98
N TRP A 114 -5.36 27.71 -4.81
CA TRP A 114 -4.67 26.44 -4.60
C TRP A 114 -5.59 25.23 -4.81
N THR A 115 -6.89 25.45 -4.96
CA THR A 115 -7.90 24.38 -5.13
C THR A 115 -7.54 23.37 -6.23
N PRO A 116 -7.11 23.78 -7.44
CA PRO A 116 -6.72 22.84 -8.49
C PRO A 116 -5.48 22.02 -8.13
N ARG A 117 -4.54 22.61 -7.37
CA ARG A 117 -3.30 21.96 -6.93
C ARG A 117 -3.55 20.95 -5.83
N LEU A 118 -4.55 21.15 -4.97
CA LEU A 118 -4.88 20.20 -3.91
C LEU A 118 -5.33 18.84 -4.45
N VAL A 119 -6.08 18.80 -5.55
CA VAL A 119 -6.57 17.54 -6.14
C VAL A 119 -5.39 16.68 -6.63
N GLY A 120 -4.44 17.30 -7.34
CA GLY A 120 -3.21 16.63 -7.80
C GLY A 120 -2.33 16.19 -6.64
N LEU A 121 -2.07 17.08 -5.68
CA LEU A 121 -1.22 16.77 -4.51
C LEU A 121 -1.83 15.68 -3.61
N LYS A 122 -3.16 15.60 -3.51
CA LYS A 122 -3.84 14.53 -2.79
C LYS A 122 -3.64 13.19 -3.49
N ALA A 123 -3.83 13.13 -4.81
CA ALA A 123 -3.62 11.91 -5.58
C ALA A 123 -2.14 11.46 -5.53
N GLU A 124 -1.19 12.37 -5.70
CA GLU A 124 0.25 12.07 -5.60
C GLU A 124 0.66 11.60 -4.20
N ALA A 125 0.05 12.16 -3.15
CA ALA A 125 0.26 11.70 -1.77
C ALA A 125 -0.39 10.34 -1.48
N GLU A 126 -1.57 10.06 -2.04
CA GLU A 126 -2.27 8.77 -1.92
C GLU A 126 -1.56 7.65 -2.68
N HIS A 127 -0.92 7.97 -3.82
CA HIS A 127 -0.14 7.03 -4.63
C HIS A 127 1.31 6.84 -4.13
N GLY A 128 1.74 7.59 -3.10
CA GLY A 128 3.07 7.43 -2.50
C GLY A 128 4.23 8.02 -3.31
N GLU A 129 3.94 8.88 -4.29
CA GLU A 129 4.94 9.48 -5.19
C GLU A 129 5.36 10.91 -4.79
N SER A 130 4.83 11.46 -3.69
CA SER A 130 5.14 12.83 -3.29
C SER A 130 6.58 12.98 -2.78
N LEU A 131 7.45 13.61 -3.60
CA LEU A 131 8.87 13.86 -3.30
C LEU A 131 9.13 14.86 -2.17
N VAL A 132 8.10 15.56 -1.67
CA VAL A 132 8.29 16.74 -0.79
C VAL A 132 7.83 16.47 0.64
N ILE A 133 6.93 15.51 0.86
CA ILE A 133 6.62 15.01 2.20
C ILE A 133 6.65 13.49 2.13
N GLU A 134 7.55 12.88 2.88
CA GLU A 134 7.40 11.48 3.29
C GLU A 134 6.20 11.42 4.25
N LEU A 135 5.00 11.54 3.69
CA LEU A 135 3.80 11.34 4.48
C LEU A 135 3.75 9.86 4.81
N PRO A 136 3.58 9.52 6.09
CA PRO A 136 3.07 8.21 6.43
C PRO A 136 1.64 8.18 5.88
N VAL A 137 1.50 7.69 4.65
CA VAL A 137 0.22 7.46 3.99
C VAL A 137 -0.63 6.70 4.99
N LYS A 138 -1.73 7.32 5.42
CA LYS A 138 -2.84 6.61 6.06
C LYS A 138 -3.35 5.57 5.06
N LYS A 139 -2.69 4.42 5.00
CA LYS A 139 -3.44 3.19 5.23
C LYS A 139 -3.98 3.37 6.64
N ALA A 140 -5.30 3.47 6.74
CA ALA A 140 -5.95 3.27 8.01
C ALA A 140 -5.32 2.03 8.64
N GLU A 141 -4.90 2.19 9.89
CA GLU A 141 -4.22 1.24 10.78
C GLU A 141 -2.68 1.22 10.71
N ARG A 142 -2.10 1.17 11.92
CA ARG A 142 -0.68 0.88 12.24
C ARG A 142 0.29 2.07 12.20
N LYS A 143 0.17 2.99 13.16
CA LYS A 143 1.36 3.63 13.78
C LYS A 143 1.10 4.39 15.10
N ASN A 144 0.01 4.07 15.80
CA ASN A 144 -0.15 4.45 17.21
C ASN A 144 -0.36 3.23 18.13
N ASP A 145 0.09 2.07 17.66
CA ASP A 145 -0.30 0.79 18.20
C ASP A 145 0.85 0.02 18.87
N GLU A 146 2.06 0.55 18.97
CA GLU A 146 3.09 -0.17 19.76
C GLU A 146 2.85 -0.08 21.27
N ARG A 147 2.16 0.97 21.73
CA ARG A 147 1.72 1.13 23.14
C ARG A 147 0.25 0.83 23.39
N ALA A 148 -0.58 0.73 22.34
CA ALA A 148 -1.98 0.34 22.44
C ALA A 148 -2.25 -1.12 22.01
N SER A 149 -1.49 -1.70 21.06
CA SER A 149 -1.54 -3.13 20.75
C SER A 149 -0.86 -4.01 21.80
N SER A 150 0.03 -3.44 22.62
CA SER A 150 0.63 -4.11 23.78
C SER A 150 -0.32 -4.25 24.98
N LEU A 151 -1.53 -3.67 24.94
CA LEU A 151 -2.46 -3.69 26.08
C LEU A 151 -3.66 -4.64 25.96
N ALA A 152 -3.81 -5.44 24.90
CA ALA A 152 -4.99 -6.32 24.81
C ALA A 152 -4.85 -7.65 24.05
N LEU A 153 -3.66 -8.14 23.67
CA LEU A 153 -3.57 -9.43 22.95
C LEU A 153 -4.15 -10.62 23.77
N ASN A 154 -4.14 -10.52 25.11
CA ASN A 154 -4.83 -11.44 26.02
C ASN A 154 -6.32 -11.11 26.28
N GLN A 155 -6.74 -9.85 26.08
CA GLN A 155 -8.12 -9.37 26.23
C GLN A 155 -8.92 -9.48 24.91
N MET A 156 -8.25 -9.63 23.78
CA MET A 156 -8.83 -9.84 22.46
C MET A 156 -9.58 -11.16 22.38
N GLY A 157 -10.73 -11.13 21.71
CA GLY A 157 -11.47 -12.34 21.35
C GLY A 157 -10.67 -13.22 20.38
N ALA A 158 -11.05 -14.50 20.26
CA ALA A 158 -10.33 -15.45 19.38
C ALA A 158 -10.29 -14.98 17.90
N SER A 159 -11.36 -14.34 17.41
CA SER A 159 -11.41 -13.76 16.05
C SER A 159 -10.38 -12.65 15.87
N GLN A 160 -10.32 -11.70 16.81
CA GLN A 160 -9.39 -10.57 16.76
C GLN A 160 -7.93 -11.04 16.83
N ARG A 161 -7.64 -12.04 17.67
CA ARG A 161 -6.31 -12.67 17.69
C ARG A 161 -5.98 -13.36 16.37
N GLY A 162 -6.96 -14.01 15.75
CA GLY A 162 -6.83 -14.59 14.41
C GLY A 162 -6.54 -13.55 13.33
N GLU A 163 -7.16 -12.37 13.41
CA GLU A 163 -6.89 -11.23 12.52
C GLU A 163 -5.46 -10.70 12.68
N VAL A 164 -4.94 -10.66 13.91
CA VAL A 164 -3.53 -10.30 14.16
C VAL A 164 -2.58 -11.31 13.49
N LEU A 165 -2.89 -12.61 13.59
CA LEU A 165 -2.11 -13.65 12.91
C LEU A 165 -2.19 -13.52 11.39
N LEU A 166 -3.38 -13.27 10.83
CA LEU A 166 -3.55 -13.02 9.40
C LEU A 166 -2.75 -11.79 8.94
N ALA A 167 -2.78 -10.73 9.73
CA ALA A 167 -2.04 -9.49 9.48
C ALA A 167 -0.51 -9.69 9.50
N HIS A 168 -0.01 -10.64 10.30
CA HIS A 168 1.41 -11.01 10.32
C HIS A 168 1.86 -11.64 8.99
N TYR A 169 0.97 -12.38 8.31
CA TYR A 169 1.19 -12.92 6.96
C TYR A 169 0.75 -11.95 5.83
N GLY A 170 0.61 -10.65 6.13
CA GLY A 170 0.24 -9.65 5.12
C GLY A 170 -1.18 -9.75 4.58
N GLY A 171 -2.06 -10.56 5.20
CA GLY A 171 -3.41 -10.82 4.68
C GLY A 171 -3.45 -11.80 3.51
N GLU A 172 -2.33 -12.46 3.20
CA GLU A 172 -2.19 -13.33 2.04
C GLU A 172 -2.24 -14.81 2.44
N LEU A 173 -3.23 -15.16 3.26
CA LEU A 173 -3.57 -16.54 3.64
C LEU A 173 -4.88 -16.96 2.98
N ALA A 174 -4.95 -18.21 2.56
CA ALA A 174 -6.16 -18.83 2.03
C ALA A 174 -6.27 -20.28 2.50
N ILE A 175 -7.48 -20.83 2.54
CA ILE A 175 -7.71 -22.21 2.97
C ILE A 175 -8.09 -23.11 1.80
N ASN A 176 -7.46 -24.28 1.72
CA ASN A 176 -7.88 -25.31 0.78
C ASN A 176 -9.07 -26.07 1.37
N ALA A 177 -10.25 -25.96 0.77
CA ALA A 177 -11.49 -26.55 1.30
C ALA A 177 -11.46 -28.08 1.42
N ASP A 178 -10.70 -28.78 0.58
CA ASP A 178 -10.67 -30.25 0.57
C ASP A 178 -9.76 -30.82 1.68
N SER A 179 -8.67 -30.11 1.98
CA SER A 179 -7.64 -30.57 2.92
C SER A 179 -7.61 -29.80 4.24
N ASP A 180 -8.40 -28.74 4.38
CA ASP A 180 -8.38 -27.79 5.51
C ASP A 180 -6.98 -27.17 5.77
N THR A 181 -6.10 -27.23 4.76
CA THR A 181 -4.72 -26.72 4.87
C THR A 181 -4.69 -25.24 4.49
N VAL A 182 -4.14 -24.42 5.39
CA VAL A 182 -3.89 -23.01 5.13
C VAL A 182 -2.68 -22.88 4.22
N HIS A 183 -2.75 -22.01 3.24
CA HIS A 183 -1.65 -21.67 2.36
C HIS A 183 -1.32 -20.18 2.46
N HIS A 184 -0.04 -19.85 2.40
CA HIS A 184 0.47 -18.48 2.35
C HIS A 184 1.00 -18.17 0.97
N TYR A 185 0.62 -17.01 0.43
CA TYR A 185 1.12 -16.56 -0.87
C TYR A 185 2.44 -15.80 -0.72
N ASN A 186 3.51 -16.35 -1.31
CA ASN A 186 4.85 -15.78 -1.23
C ASN A 186 5.17 -14.76 -2.35
N GLY A 187 4.16 -14.36 -3.15
CA GLY A 187 4.32 -13.53 -4.35
C GLY A 187 4.42 -14.30 -5.66
N VAL A 188 4.66 -15.61 -5.61
CA VAL A 188 4.79 -16.49 -6.79
C VAL A 188 3.76 -17.62 -6.71
N VAL A 189 3.75 -18.34 -5.59
CA VAL A 189 2.92 -19.52 -5.31
C VAL A 189 2.29 -19.46 -3.93
N TRP A 190 1.26 -20.27 -3.74
CA TRP A 190 0.62 -20.57 -2.47
C TRP A 190 1.31 -21.78 -1.83
N GLU A 191 2.04 -21.55 -0.74
CA GLU A 191 2.77 -22.57 0.00
C GLU A 191 1.95 -23.07 1.18
N PRO A 192 1.85 -24.39 1.41
CA PRO A 192 1.12 -24.93 2.55
C PRO A 192 1.81 -24.57 3.85
N VAL A 193 1.05 -24.01 4.80
CA VAL A 193 1.49 -23.68 6.15
C VAL A 193 0.81 -24.63 7.14
N GLN A 194 1.60 -25.34 7.94
CA GLN A 194 1.04 -26.28 8.91
C GLN A 194 0.44 -25.53 10.11
N ASP A 195 -0.61 -26.09 10.72
CA ASP A 195 -1.21 -25.53 11.94
C ASP A 195 -0.20 -25.32 13.06
N LYS A 196 0.80 -26.19 13.19
CA LYS A 196 1.90 -26.04 14.16
C LYS A 196 2.76 -24.80 13.88
N GLU A 197 2.96 -24.45 12.62
CA GLU A 197 3.72 -23.26 12.22
C GLU A 197 2.89 -22.00 12.48
N LEU A 198 1.59 -22.01 12.17
CA LEU A 198 0.67 -20.93 12.52
C LEU A 198 0.60 -20.70 14.04
N GLN A 199 0.55 -21.77 14.83
CA GLN A 199 0.59 -21.70 16.28
C GLN A 199 1.92 -21.14 16.81
N ARG A 200 3.05 -21.52 16.19
CA ARG A 200 4.37 -20.97 16.52
C ARG A 200 4.46 -19.48 16.18
N ALA A 201 3.97 -19.07 15.02
CA ALA A 201 3.90 -17.66 14.63
C ALA A 201 3.06 -16.85 15.62
N MET A 202 1.88 -17.37 16.00
CA MET A 202 1.04 -16.73 17.02
C MET A 202 1.75 -16.65 18.38
N ALA A 203 2.45 -17.70 18.81
CA ALA A 203 3.24 -17.67 20.04
C ALA A 203 4.34 -16.59 19.99
N GLN A 204 5.02 -16.45 18.84
CA GLN A 204 6.03 -15.42 18.65
C GLN A 204 5.43 -14.01 18.76
N ILE A 205 4.25 -13.77 18.20
CA ILE A 205 3.51 -12.50 18.34
C ILE A 205 3.24 -12.17 19.82
N PHE A 206 2.87 -13.15 20.64
CA PHE A 206 2.70 -12.94 22.08
C PHE A 206 4.02 -12.64 22.80
N ILE A 207 5.10 -13.33 22.43
CA ILE A 207 6.44 -13.12 23.00
C ILE A 207 6.95 -11.72 22.66
N ASP A 208 6.84 -11.30 21.40
CA ASP A 208 7.29 -9.99 20.93
C ASP A 208 6.47 -8.85 21.56
N ALA A 209 5.21 -9.12 21.92
CA ALA A 209 4.37 -8.19 22.67
C ALA A 209 4.63 -8.20 24.20
N GLU A 210 5.54 -9.05 24.69
CA GLU A 210 5.81 -9.28 26.13
C GLU A 210 4.56 -9.70 26.93
N ILE A 211 3.62 -10.42 26.30
CA ILE A 211 2.36 -10.85 26.90
C ILE A 211 2.38 -12.36 27.16
N SER A 212 1.86 -12.79 28.31
CA SER A 212 1.67 -14.20 28.62
C SER A 212 0.59 -14.82 27.73
N TYR A 213 0.85 -16.03 27.24
CA TYR A 213 -0.08 -16.77 26.39
C TYR A 213 -0.38 -18.16 26.95
N SER A 214 -1.49 -18.74 26.48
CA SER A 214 -1.86 -20.12 26.78
C SER A 214 -2.05 -20.91 25.50
N GLN A 215 -1.89 -22.22 25.57
CA GLN A 215 -2.10 -23.12 24.44
C GLN A 215 -3.51 -22.96 23.83
N ASN A 216 -4.53 -22.80 24.67
CA ASN A 216 -5.91 -22.61 24.22
C ASN A 216 -6.11 -21.26 23.51
N ALA A 217 -5.46 -20.20 23.98
CA ALA A 217 -5.53 -18.89 23.34
C ALA A 217 -4.93 -18.90 21.93
N ILE A 218 -3.78 -19.55 21.76
CA ILE A 218 -3.13 -19.72 20.46
C ILE A 218 -3.98 -20.61 19.54
N LYS A 219 -4.39 -21.78 20.02
CA LYS A 219 -5.17 -22.72 19.22
C LYS A 219 -6.49 -22.10 18.74
N SER A 220 -7.25 -21.48 19.66
CA SER A 220 -8.50 -20.81 19.31
C SER A 220 -8.32 -19.66 18.32
N ALA A 221 -7.20 -18.92 18.38
CA ALA A 221 -6.90 -17.87 17.41
C ALA A 221 -6.68 -18.45 16.01
N VAL A 222 -5.89 -19.52 15.88
CA VAL A 222 -5.66 -20.21 14.60
C VAL A 222 -6.97 -20.81 14.05
N ASP A 223 -7.71 -21.54 14.88
CA ASP A 223 -8.97 -22.18 14.48
C ASP A 223 -10.00 -21.13 14.03
N THR A 224 -10.10 -19.99 14.73
CA THR A 224 -11.03 -18.92 14.37
C THR A 224 -10.59 -18.19 13.10
N MET A 225 -9.28 -17.98 12.92
CA MET A 225 -8.73 -17.38 11.71
C MET A 225 -9.09 -18.22 10.48
N LYS A 226 -8.95 -19.55 10.54
CA LYS A 226 -9.28 -20.44 9.42
C LYS A 226 -10.71 -20.23 8.89
N LEU A 227 -11.66 -19.94 9.79
CA LEU A 227 -13.07 -19.70 9.42
C LEU A 227 -13.28 -18.42 8.60
N SER A 228 -12.40 -17.42 8.74
CA SER A 228 -12.50 -16.15 8.02
C SER A 228 -11.64 -16.10 6.75
N LEU A 229 -10.80 -17.11 6.50
CA LEU A 229 -9.94 -17.15 5.32
C LEU A 229 -10.74 -17.36 4.03
N PRO A 230 -10.33 -16.73 2.91
CA PRO A 230 -10.88 -17.04 1.61
C PRO A 230 -10.55 -18.49 1.22
N VAL A 231 -11.48 -19.15 0.56
CA VAL A 231 -11.29 -20.50 0.02
C VAL A 231 -10.46 -20.41 -1.27
N MET A 232 -9.43 -21.24 -1.37
CA MET A 232 -8.61 -21.34 -2.57
C MET A 232 -9.43 -21.80 -3.77
N GLY A 233 -9.19 -21.17 -4.93
CA GLY A 233 -9.71 -21.64 -6.20
C GLY A 233 -8.85 -22.75 -6.81
N ASN A 234 -9.29 -23.23 -7.97
CA ASN A 234 -8.57 -24.24 -8.73
C ASN A 234 -7.48 -23.61 -9.60
N THR A 235 -6.27 -24.16 -9.54
CA THR A 235 -5.20 -23.81 -10.47
C THR A 235 -5.59 -24.22 -11.90
N ALA A 236 -5.58 -23.27 -12.83
CA ALA A 236 -5.90 -23.57 -14.22
C ALA A 236 -4.76 -24.38 -14.88
N ARG A 237 -5.10 -25.52 -15.50
CA ARG A 237 -4.12 -26.48 -16.06
C ARG A 237 -3.25 -25.90 -17.18
N ASN A 238 -3.70 -24.82 -17.81
CA ASN A 238 -2.97 -24.15 -18.89
C ASN A 238 -1.92 -23.16 -18.38
N LEU A 239 -1.89 -22.86 -17.08
CA LEU A 239 -0.94 -21.93 -16.48
C LEU A 239 0.30 -22.67 -16.01
N ILE A 240 1.47 -22.10 -16.31
CA ILE A 240 2.77 -22.58 -15.82
C ILE A 240 3.44 -21.43 -15.09
N GLY A 241 3.72 -21.62 -13.81
CA GLY A 241 4.48 -20.66 -13.01
C GLY A 241 5.98 -20.76 -13.26
N PHE A 242 6.63 -19.60 -13.38
CA PHE A 242 8.07 -19.39 -13.39
C PHE A 242 8.42 -18.39 -12.28
N SER A 243 9.71 -18.22 -11.94
CA SER A 243 10.11 -17.30 -10.87
C SER A 243 9.86 -15.83 -11.19
N ASN A 244 9.70 -15.50 -12.47
CA ASN A 244 9.46 -14.14 -12.96
C ASN A 244 8.06 -13.91 -13.55
N GLY A 245 7.13 -14.87 -13.41
CA GLY A 245 5.77 -14.72 -13.92
C GLY A 245 5.10 -16.04 -14.32
N VAL A 246 3.98 -15.93 -15.03
CA VAL A 246 3.11 -17.04 -15.40
C VAL A 246 2.94 -17.08 -16.90
N PHE A 247 3.15 -18.25 -17.50
CA PHE A 247 2.92 -18.50 -18.90
C PHE A 247 1.59 -19.21 -19.12
N ASP A 248 0.73 -18.64 -19.97
CA ASP A 248 -0.50 -19.28 -20.40
C ASP A 248 -0.26 -20.06 -21.70
N THR A 249 -0.32 -21.38 -21.62
CA THR A 249 -0.14 -22.30 -22.77
C THR A 249 -1.24 -22.20 -23.83
N ARG A 250 -2.42 -21.65 -23.49
CA ARG A 250 -3.54 -21.52 -24.42
C ARG A 250 -3.37 -20.29 -25.31
N THR A 251 -2.99 -19.16 -24.71
CA THR A 251 -2.79 -17.89 -25.44
C THR A 251 -1.34 -17.73 -25.92
N GLY A 252 -0.41 -18.46 -25.30
CA GLY A 252 1.02 -18.32 -25.52
C GLY A 252 1.64 -17.08 -24.90
N ASN A 253 0.92 -16.38 -24.01
CA ASN A 253 1.35 -15.13 -23.42
C ASN A 253 2.01 -15.35 -22.06
N PHE A 254 3.05 -14.56 -21.79
CA PHE A 254 3.69 -14.47 -20.49
C PHE A 254 3.21 -13.21 -19.78
N ARG A 255 2.85 -13.31 -18.51
CA ARG A 255 2.38 -12.18 -17.68
C ARG A 255 2.92 -12.28 -16.25
N GLU A 256 2.76 -11.21 -15.49
CA GLU A 256 3.09 -11.20 -14.06
C GLU A 256 2.20 -12.17 -13.25
N HIS A 257 2.69 -12.52 -12.06
CA HIS A 257 1.95 -13.37 -11.12
C HIS A 257 0.64 -12.72 -10.69
N ASN A 258 -0.36 -13.55 -10.51
CA ASN A 258 -1.62 -13.15 -9.92
C ASN A 258 -2.01 -14.18 -8.87
N LYS A 259 -2.26 -13.73 -7.64
CA LYS A 259 -2.66 -14.60 -6.53
C LYS A 259 -3.93 -15.41 -6.81
N ASN A 260 -4.83 -14.87 -7.65
CA ASN A 260 -6.07 -15.54 -8.05
C ASN A 260 -5.85 -16.68 -9.07
N ASP A 261 -4.61 -16.92 -9.52
CA ASP A 261 -4.27 -18.10 -10.32
C ASP A 261 -4.13 -19.36 -9.47
N TRP A 262 -4.02 -19.20 -8.15
CA TRP A 262 -3.91 -20.29 -7.18
C TRP A 262 -2.78 -21.27 -7.50
N LEU A 263 -1.64 -20.76 -7.98
CA LEU A 263 -0.48 -21.59 -8.31
C LEU A 263 0.13 -22.19 -7.04
N LEU A 264 0.24 -23.51 -6.98
CA LEU A 264 0.89 -24.23 -5.88
C LEU A 264 2.37 -24.51 -6.16
N ILE A 265 2.74 -24.56 -7.45
CA ILE A 265 4.08 -24.90 -7.91
C ILE A 265 4.45 -23.94 -9.04
N ALA A 266 5.65 -23.40 -8.96
CA ALA A 266 6.30 -22.63 -10.01
C ALA A 266 7.73 -23.12 -10.17
N SER A 267 8.28 -23.00 -11.37
CA SER A 267 9.70 -23.24 -11.56
C SER A 267 10.51 -22.09 -10.97
N GLU A 268 11.63 -22.42 -10.32
CA GLU A 268 12.62 -21.44 -9.85
C GLU A 268 13.34 -20.72 -11.00
N LEU A 269 13.29 -21.26 -12.22
CA LEU A 269 13.99 -20.70 -13.36
C LEU A 269 13.11 -19.67 -14.09
N PRO A 270 13.68 -18.53 -14.51
CA PRO A 270 12.92 -17.51 -15.18
C PRO A 270 12.50 -17.96 -16.58
N PHE A 271 11.33 -17.54 -17.01
CA PHE A 271 10.93 -17.60 -18.40
C PHE A 271 11.70 -16.54 -19.19
N SER A 272 12.26 -16.93 -20.34
CA SER A 272 12.85 -16.00 -21.30
C SER A 272 12.21 -16.21 -22.67
N PRO A 273 11.97 -15.13 -23.43
CA PRO A 273 11.55 -15.26 -24.82
C PRO A 273 12.64 -15.97 -25.64
N PRO A 274 12.25 -16.58 -26.78
CA PRO A 274 13.21 -17.14 -27.73
C PRO A 274 14.20 -16.05 -28.18
N ALA A 275 15.48 -16.41 -28.27
CA ALA A 275 16.48 -15.51 -28.81
C ALA A 275 16.25 -15.29 -30.33
N GLU A 276 16.74 -14.19 -30.87
CA GLU A 276 16.56 -13.85 -32.28
C GLU A 276 17.17 -14.94 -33.18
N GLY A 277 16.35 -15.53 -34.07
CA GLY A 277 16.76 -16.66 -34.93
C GLY A 277 16.71 -18.05 -34.26
N GLU A 278 16.32 -18.14 -33.00
CA GLU A 278 16.18 -19.40 -32.30
C GLU A 278 14.88 -20.11 -32.70
N THR A 279 15.05 -21.22 -33.43
CA THR A 279 13.94 -22.11 -33.77
C THR A 279 14.22 -23.50 -33.22
N LEU A 280 13.19 -24.25 -32.80
CA LEU A 280 13.40 -25.63 -32.33
C LEU A 280 13.98 -26.51 -33.45
N ALA A 281 13.68 -26.20 -34.71
CA ALA A 281 14.21 -26.92 -35.86
C ALA A 281 15.74 -26.81 -35.96
N THR A 282 16.31 -25.65 -35.62
CA THR A 282 17.75 -25.38 -35.73
C THR A 282 18.49 -25.65 -34.42
N HIS A 283 17.90 -25.32 -33.28
CA HIS A 283 18.58 -25.36 -31.98
C HIS A 283 18.24 -26.60 -31.13
N ALA A 284 17.16 -27.32 -31.44
CA ALA A 284 16.82 -28.58 -30.79
C ALA A 284 16.23 -29.60 -31.80
N PRO A 285 16.98 -29.97 -32.85
CA PRO A 285 16.46 -30.70 -34.01
C PRO A 285 15.88 -32.08 -33.68
N ASN A 286 16.44 -32.78 -32.68
CA ASN A 286 15.91 -34.07 -32.23
C ASN A 286 14.59 -33.93 -31.48
N PHE A 287 14.47 -32.88 -30.65
CA PHE A 287 13.24 -32.58 -29.94
C PHE A 287 12.15 -32.11 -30.92
N TRP A 288 12.51 -31.32 -31.92
CA TRP A 288 11.60 -30.90 -32.99
C TRP A 288 11.07 -32.07 -33.83
N LYS A 289 11.92 -33.03 -34.20
CA LYS A 289 11.52 -34.26 -34.89
C LYS A 289 10.56 -35.10 -34.05
N TRP A 290 10.84 -35.24 -32.75
CA TRP A 290 9.94 -35.92 -31.81
C TRP A 290 8.60 -35.19 -31.72
N LEU A 291 8.61 -33.87 -31.56
CA LEU A 291 7.41 -33.05 -31.44
C LEU A 291 6.49 -33.17 -32.67
N ARG A 292 7.04 -33.07 -33.89
CA ARG A 292 6.27 -33.23 -35.13
C ARG A 292 5.59 -34.59 -35.22
N ARG A 293 6.28 -35.65 -34.76
CA ARG A 293 5.76 -37.02 -34.76
C ARG A 293 4.68 -37.23 -33.71
N SER A 294 4.81 -36.61 -32.54
CA SER A 294 3.86 -36.74 -31.43
C SER A 294 2.57 -35.94 -31.63
N VAL A 295 2.61 -34.86 -32.41
CA VAL A 295 1.48 -33.92 -32.58
C VAL A 295 0.78 -34.06 -33.95
N ALA A 296 1.16 -35.08 -34.73
CA ALA A 296 0.56 -35.40 -36.04
C ALA A 296 0.42 -34.17 -36.96
N GLU A 297 1.49 -33.37 -37.05
CA GLU A 297 1.57 -32.19 -37.94
C GLU A 297 0.55 -31.06 -37.67
N ASN A 298 -0.09 -31.02 -36.50
CA ASN A 298 -0.99 -29.92 -36.13
C ASN A 298 -0.22 -28.68 -35.63
N ASP A 299 -0.09 -27.66 -36.49
CA ASP A 299 0.69 -26.43 -36.24
C ASP A 299 0.30 -25.68 -34.95
N ALA A 300 -1.00 -25.61 -34.63
CA ALA A 300 -1.48 -24.89 -33.44
C ALA A 300 -1.03 -25.57 -32.15
N ARG A 301 -1.01 -26.91 -32.12
CA ARG A 301 -0.47 -27.67 -30.99
C ARG A 301 1.06 -27.63 -30.98
N GLN A 302 1.72 -27.64 -32.14
CA GLN A 302 3.18 -27.52 -32.21
C GLN A 302 3.69 -26.21 -31.59
N ILE A 303 3.01 -25.07 -31.78
CA ILE A 303 3.41 -23.79 -31.20
C ILE A 303 3.26 -23.78 -29.67
N ALA A 304 2.17 -24.36 -29.13
CA ALA A 304 1.96 -24.46 -27.69
C ALA A 304 3.01 -25.35 -27.01
N TYR A 305 3.32 -26.51 -27.61
CA TYR A 305 4.39 -27.38 -27.14
C TYR A 305 5.79 -26.77 -27.35
N TRP A 306 6.01 -26.00 -28.43
CA TRP A 306 7.27 -25.31 -28.72
C TRP A 306 7.63 -24.34 -27.59
N ARG A 307 6.69 -23.50 -27.16
CA ARG A 307 6.93 -22.53 -26.07
C ARG A 307 7.14 -23.21 -24.71
N HIS A 308 6.45 -24.31 -24.44
CA HIS A 308 6.59 -25.05 -23.19
C HIS A 308 7.92 -25.81 -23.07
N TYR A 309 8.33 -26.52 -24.14
CA TYR A 309 9.49 -27.40 -24.09
C TYR A 309 10.82 -26.75 -24.50
N SER A 310 10.80 -25.66 -25.27
CA SER A 310 12.02 -24.86 -25.52
C SER A 310 12.62 -24.34 -24.21
N TRP A 311 11.77 -24.11 -23.20
CA TRP A 311 12.19 -23.77 -21.85
C TRP A 311 12.85 -24.96 -21.12
N CYS A 312 12.24 -26.15 -21.12
CA CYS A 312 12.82 -27.37 -20.50
C CYS A 312 14.20 -27.75 -21.07
N TRP A 313 14.47 -27.44 -22.33
CA TRP A 313 15.73 -27.81 -23.00
C TRP A 313 16.89 -26.90 -22.61
N ARG A 314 16.65 -25.61 -22.31
CA ARG A 314 17.69 -24.64 -21.97
C ARG A 314 18.21 -24.78 -20.54
N THR A 315 17.44 -25.41 -19.65
CA THR A 315 17.71 -25.50 -18.21
C THR A 315 18.34 -26.84 -17.79
N GLY A 316 18.60 -27.74 -18.73
CA GLY A 316 19.21 -29.05 -18.44
C GLY A 316 18.34 -29.98 -17.57
N THR A 317 17.07 -29.63 -17.32
CA THR A 317 16.12 -30.50 -16.63
C THR A 317 15.57 -31.56 -17.58
N THR A 318 16.42 -32.48 -18.03
CA THR A 318 15.97 -33.82 -18.40
C THR A 318 15.71 -34.61 -17.12
N GLY A 319 14.76 -34.13 -16.30
CA GLY A 319 14.07 -34.97 -15.35
C GLY A 319 13.16 -35.88 -16.15
N SER A 320 13.40 -37.18 -16.07
CA SER A 320 12.68 -38.25 -16.74
C SER A 320 11.17 -38.15 -16.50
N TYR A 321 10.45 -37.50 -17.42
CA TYR A 321 9.03 -37.74 -17.63
C TYR A 321 8.89 -39.11 -18.29
N SER A 322 8.93 -40.16 -17.47
CA SER A 322 8.44 -41.48 -17.83
C SER A 322 6.93 -41.36 -18.02
N LEU A 323 6.49 -41.22 -19.27
CA LEU A 323 5.11 -41.51 -19.66
C LEU A 323 4.89 -43.01 -19.44
N ARG A 324 4.20 -43.36 -18.36
CA ARG A 324 3.40 -44.59 -18.31
C ARG A 324 1.97 -44.24 -18.68
#